data_AF-A0A564ULV1-F1
#
_entry.id   AF-A0A564ULV1-F1
#
_cell.length_a   1.000
_cell.length_b   1.000
_cell.length_c   1.000
_cell.angle_alpha   90.00
_cell.angle_beta   90.00
_cell.angle_gamma   90.00
#
_symmetry.space_group_name_H-M   'P 1'
#
loop_
_entity.id
_entity.type
_entity.pdbx_description
1 polymer ?
#
loop_
_entity_poly.entity_id
_entity_poly.type
_entity_poly.pdbx_seq_one_letter_code
_entity_poly.pdbx_strand_id
1 'polypeptide(L)'
;MEKIETLEAALKRIAELESENEKLREELEYYKNRKMSGRQKHNAKWMAIYNDFVAGYESGMTMAEIANRNNVSKRTIYRYKAYYDKITKTEH
;
A
#
# COMPACT_ATOMS: atom_id res chain seq x y z
N MET A 1 -2.36 -30.91 -14.34
CA MET A 1 -3.68 -31.34 -13.83
C MET A 1 -3.76 -32.84 -14.02
N GLU A 2 -3.81 -33.60 -12.93
CA GLU A 2 -4.21 -35.00 -13.03
C GLU A 2 -5.61 -35.06 -13.64
N LYS A 3 -5.79 -35.95 -14.63
CA LYS A 3 -7.11 -36.22 -15.17
C LYS A 3 -7.86 -37.04 -14.13
N ILE A 4 -8.99 -36.51 -13.66
CA ILE A 4 -9.88 -37.26 -12.79
C ILE A 4 -10.70 -38.19 -13.67
N GLU A 5 -10.49 -39.50 -13.52
CA GLU A 5 -11.06 -40.51 -14.42
C GLU A 5 -12.43 -41.02 -13.96
N THR A 6 -12.80 -40.83 -12.70
CA THR A 6 -14.06 -41.33 -12.13
C THR A 6 -14.88 -40.24 -11.44
N LEU A 7 -16.21 -40.37 -11.47
CA LEU A 7 -17.15 -39.45 -10.83
C LEU A 7 -16.91 -39.35 -9.32
N GLU A 8 -16.61 -40.47 -8.67
CA GLU A 8 -16.33 -40.53 -7.23
C GLU A 8 -15.06 -39.76 -6.85
N ALA A 9 -13.99 -39.89 -7.65
CA ALA A 9 -12.77 -39.11 -7.45
C ALA A 9 -13.02 -37.61 -7.68
N ALA A 10 -13.89 -37.25 -8.62
CA ALA A 10 -14.28 -35.86 -8.86
C ALA A 10 -15.04 -35.28 -7.67
N LEU A 11 -16.02 -36.00 -7.14
CA LEU A 11 -16.80 -35.58 -5.98
C LEU A 11 -15.93 -35.43 -4.73
N LYS A 12 -15.01 -36.38 -4.49
CA LYS A 12 -14.05 -36.29 -3.39
C LYS A 12 -13.15 -35.05 -3.53
N ARG A 13 -12.66 -34.77 -4.74
CA ARG A 13 -11.82 -33.60 -5.00
C ARG A 13 -12.57 -32.28 -4.82
N ILE A 14 -13.85 -32.22 -5.21
CA ILE A 14 -14.70 -31.05 -5.00
C ILE A 14 -14.88 -30.79 -3.50
N ALA A 15 -15.21 -31.82 -2.71
CA ALA A 15 -15.37 -31.67 -1.26
C ALA A 15 -14.08 -31.21 -0.56
N GLU A 16 -12.92 -31.71 -0.99
CA GLU A 16 -11.61 -31.24 -0.50
C GLU A 16 -11.37 -29.76 -0.82
N LEU A 17 -11.65 -29.34 -2.06
CA LEU A 17 -11.48 -27.95 -2.51
C LEU A 17 -12.46 -26.99 -1.83
N GLU A 18 -13.67 -27.44 -1.51
CA GLU A 18 -14.64 -26.64 -0.75
C GLU A 18 -14.14 -26.39 0.68
N SER A 19 -13.62 -27.43 1.35
CA SER A 19 -13.03 -27.26 2.69
C SER A 19 -11.78 -26.37 2.67
N GLU A 20 -10.96 -26.48 1.64
CA GLU A 20 -9.78 -25.62 1.45
C GLU A 20 -10.19 -24.16 1.19
N ASN A 21 -11.18 -23.94 0.31
CA ASN A 21 -11.71 -22.60 0.04
C ASN A 21 -12.28 -21.93 1.30
N GLU A 22 -12.99 -22.68 2.14
CA GLU A 22 -13.57 -22.13 3.38
C GLU A 22 -12.48 -21.65 4.33
N LYS A 23 -11.43 -22.47 4.55
CA LYS A 23 -10.28 -22.10 5.37
C LYS A 23 -9.53 -20.87 4.82
N LEU A 24 -9.35 -20.82 3.50
CA LEU A 24 -8.69 -19.68 2.85
C LEU A 24 -9.51 -18.39 2.98
N ARG A 25 -10.85 -18.48 2.96
CA ARG A 25 -11.73 -17.32 3.19
C ARG A 25 -11.61 -16.80 4.63
N GLU A 26 -11.63 -17.70 5.61
CA GLU A 26 -11.43 -17.36 7.02
C GLU A 26 -10.06 -16.69 7.25
N GLU A 27 -8.99 -17.23 6.64
CA GLU A 27 -7.65 -16.66 6.75
C GLU A 27 -7.54 -15.28 6.08
N LEU A 28 -8.17 -15.10 4.91
CA LEU A 28 -8.26 -13.79 4.25
C LEU A 28 -9.01 -12.78 5.11
N GLU A 29 -10.10 -13.18 5.73
CA GLU A 29 -10.88 -12.32 6.61
C GLU A 29 -10.11 -11.94 7.88
N TYR A 30 -9.37 -12.89 8.45
CA TYR A 30 -8.42 -12.62 9.52
C TYR A 30 -7.39 -11.57 9.11
N TYR A 31 -6.73 -11.70 7.95
CA TYR A 31 -5.72 -10.73 7.51
C TYR A 31 -6.29 -9.37 7.15
N LYS A 32 -7.50 -9.30 6.58
CA LYS A 32 -8.20 -8.03 6.33
C LYS A 32 -8.50 -7.28 7.63
N ASN A 33 -8.93 -8.00 8.66
CA ASN A 33 -9.34 -7.43 9.94
C ASN A 33 -8.17 -7.28 10.93
N ARG A 34 -7.01 -7.84 10.63
CA ARG A 34 -5.83 -7.73 11.50
C ARG A 34 -5.33 -6.29 11.50
N LYS A 35 -5.31 -5.66 12.68
CA LYS A 35 -4.54 -4.43 12.89
C LYS A 35 -3.08 -4.73 12.57
N MET A 36 -2.54 -4.09 11.54
CA MET A 36 -1.11 -4.12 11.24
C MET A 36 -0.38 -3.35 12.35
N SER A 37 -0.07 -4.05 13.45
CA SER A 37 0.76 -3.53 14.53
C SER A 37 2.19 -3.34 13.99
N GLY A 38 2.61 -2.08 13.86
CA GLY A 38 3.92 -1.73 13.35
C GLY A 38 3.96 -0.33 12.74
N ARG A 39 5.16 0.17 12.47
CA ARG A 39 5.35 1.42 11.72
C ARG A 39 4.84 1.19 10.30
N GLN A 40 3.72 1.81 9.94
CA GLN A 40 3.25 1.83 8.56
C GLN A 40 4.36 2.40 7.68
N LYS A 41 4.85 1.62 6.72
CA LYS A 41 5.72 2.15 5.65
C LYS A 41 4.93 3.23 4.90
N HIS A 42 5.65 4.17 4.29
CA HIS A 42 5.03 5.22 3.47
C HIS A 42 4.04 4.58 2.51
N ASN A 43 2.75 4.82 2.74
CA ASN A 43 1.67 4.20 2.00
C ASN A 43 1.40 5.00 0.71
N ALA A 44 0.48 4.50 -0.13
CA ALA A 44 0.12 5.16 -1.39
C ALA A 44 -0.27 6.63 -1.20
N LYS A 45 -1.01 6.94 -0.12
CA LYS A 45 -1.38 8.32 0.22
C LYS A 45 -0.16 9.19 0.52
N TRP A 46 0.83 8.67 1.25
CA TRP A 46 2.07 9.39 1.51
C TRP A 46 2.84 9.66 0.22
N MET A 47 2.98 8.65 -0.65
CA MET A 47 3.69 8.79 -1.93
C MET A 47 3.03 9.83 -2.84
N ALA A 48 1.70 9.86 -2.91
CA ALA A 48 0.97 10.85 -3.70
C ALA A 48 1.27 12.28 -3.24
N ILE A 49 1.17 12.56 -1.93
CA ILE A 49 1.43 13.90 -1.38
C ILE A 49 2.92 14.28 -1.53
N TYR A 50 3.83 13.30 -1.40
CA TYR A 50 5.26 13.56 -1.60
C TYR A 50 5.57 13.91 -3.06
N ASN A 51 5.00 13.21 -4.03
CA ASN A 51 5.19 13.51 -5.45
C ASN A 51 4.63 14.89 -5.83
N ASP A 52 3.43 15.23 -5.31
CA ASP A 52 2.85 16.57 -5.48
C ASP A 52 3.71 17.64 -4.83
N PHE A 53 4.34 17.34 -3.70
CA PHE A 53 5.33 18.21 -3.07
C PHE A 53 6.54 18.43 -3.99
N VAL A 54 7.14 17.37 -4.53
CA VAL A 54 8.32 17.48 -5.41
C VAL A 54 7.99 18.32 -6.64
N ALA A 55 6.89 18.00 -7.34
CA ALA A 55 6.46 18.75 -8.51
C ALA A 55 6.16 20.23 -8.18
N GLY A 56 5.49 20.49 -7.05
CA GLY A 56 5.22 21.85 -6.58
C GLY A 56 6.50 22.61 -6.25
N TYR A 57 7.42 22.00 -5.52
CA TYR A 57 8.66 22.61 -5.07
C TYR A 57 9.60 22.93 -6.24
N GLU A 58 9.77 21.98 -7.18
CA GLU A 58 10.57 22.18 -8.38
C GLU A 58 9.97 23.22 -9.34
N SER A 59 8.64 23.36 -9.36
CA SER A 59 7.96 24.43 -10.10
C SER A 59 8.03 25.81 -9.45
N GLY A 60 8.65 25.91 -8.26
CA GLY A 60 8.81 27.18 -7.54
C GLY A 60 7.63 27.59 -6.67
N MET A 61 6.65 26.71 -6.43
CA MET A 61 5.56 26.99 -5.49
C MET A 61 6.09 27.13 -4.06
N THR A 62 5.44 27.99 -3.28
CA THR A 62 5.76 28.14 -1.87
C THR A 62 5.28 26.93 -1.06
N MET A 63 5.95 26.68 0.07
CA MET A 63 5.55 25.62 1.01
C MET A 63 4.10 25.77 1.50
N ALA A 64 3.59 27.00 1.57
CA ALA A 64 2.22 27.28 1.99
C ALA A 64 1.19 26.88 0.92
N GLU A 65 1.48 27.15 -0.35
CA GLU A 65 0.62 26.77 -1.47
C GLU A 65 0.55 25.26 -1.63
N ILE A 66 1.70 24.58 -1.53
CA ILE A 66 1.76 23.11 -1.60
C ILE A 66 0.98 22.48 -0.44
N ALA A 67 1.11 23.04 0.78
CA ALA A 67 0.37 22.59 1.95
C ALA A 67 -1.14 22.70 1.76
N ASN A 68 -1.61 23.85 1.26
CA ASN A 68 -3.03 24.10 0.99
C ASN A 68 -3.57 23.19 -0.12
N ARG A 69 -2.83 23.04 -1.22
CA ARG A 69 -3.18 22.16 -2.35
C ARG A 69 -3.38 20.71 -1.93
N ASN A 70 -2.52 20.22 -1.04
CA ASN A 70 -2.54 18.85 -0.56
C ASN A 70 -3.42 18.64 0.68
N ASN A 71 -4.04 19.70 1.21
CA ASN A 71 -4.78 19.67 2.47
C ASN A 71 -3.97 19.06 3.64
N VAL A 72 -2.71 19.47 3.77
CA VAL A 72 -1.79 19.05 4.84
C VAL A 72 -1.19 20.24 5.56
N SER A 73 -0.68 20.00 6.77
CA SER A 73 0.02 21.05 7.52
C SER A 73 1.32 21.48 6.81
N LYS A 74 1.71 22.75 6.98
CA LYS A 74 3.04 23.24 6.54
C LYS A 74 4.17 22.39 7.13
N ARG A 75 4.02 21.90 8.37
CA ARG A 75 4.98 21.00 9.02
C ARG A 75 5.20 19.71 8.22
N THR A 76 4.17 19.15 7.61
CA THR A 76 4.29 17.96 6.74
C THR A 76 5.15 18.27 5.52
N ILE A 77 4.90 19.40 4.86
CA ILE A 77 5.68 19.87 3.71
C ILE A 77 7.14 20.12 4.08
N TYR A 78 7.43 20.76 5.23
CA TYR A 78 8.81 20.94 5.71
C TYR A 78 9.53 19.60 5.96
N ARG A 79 8.83 18.56 6.44
CA ARG A 79 9.42 17.22 6.57
C ARG A 79 9.75 16.60 5.22
N TYR A 80 8.90 16.84 4.21
CA TYR A 80 9.17 16.38 2.84
C TYR A 80 10.36 17.10 2.23
N LYS A 81 10.48 18.41 2.45
CA LYS A 81 11.68 19.16 2.06
C LYS A 81 12.95 18.59 2.68
N ALA A 82 12.95 18.32 3.98
CA ALA A 82 14.12 17.74 4.65
C ALA A 82 14.50 16.35 4.10
N TYR A 83 13.49 15.54 3.74
CA TYR A 83 13.72 14.24 3.12
C TYR A 83 14.25 14.36 1.69
N TYR A 84 13.66 15.25 0.89
CA TYR A 84 14.10 15.58 -0.47
C TYR A 84 15.55 16.08 -0.49
N ASP A 85 15.89 17.04 0.37
CA ASP A 85 17.25 17.59 0.52
C ASP A 85 18.26 16.49 0.92
N LYS A 86 17.83 15.51 1.74
CA LYS A 86 18.69 14.39 2.15
C LYS A 86 18.98 13.47 0.96
N ILE A 87 17.97 13.14 0.17
CA ILE A 87 18.14 12.24 -0.99
C ILE A 87 19.00 12.93 -2.05
N THR A 88 18.68 14.16 -2.44
CA THR A 88 19.45 14.92 -3.44
C THR A 88 20.90 15.11 -3.06
N LYS A 89 21.22 15.34 -1.77
CA LYS A 89 22.61 15.39 -1.30
C LYS A 89 23.36 14.06 -1.35
N THR A 90 22.66 12.94 -1.42
CA THR A 90 23.28 11.60 -1.46
C THR A 90 23.54 11.15 -2.90
N GLU A 91 22.91 11.79 -3.89
CA GLU A 91 23.05 11.45 -5.32
C GLU A 91 24.09 12.31 -6.07
N HIS A 92 24.82 13.17 -5.37
CA HIS A 92 25.94 13.97 -5.89
C HIS A 92 27.28 13.50 -5.30
#